data_AF-X1VV71-F1
#
_entry.id   AF-X1VV71-F1
#
_cell.length_a   1.000
_cell.length_b   1.000
_cell.length_c   1.000
_cell.angle_alpha   90.00
_cell.angle_beta   90.00
_cell.angle_gamma   90.00
#
_symmetry.space_group_name_H-M   'P 1'
#
loop_
_entity.id
_entity.type
_entity.pdbx_description
1 polymer ?
#
loop_
_entity_poly.entity_id
_entity_poly.type
_entity_poly.pdbx_seq_one_letter_code
_entity_poly.pdbx_strand_id
1 'polypeptide(L)' 'MEKDKFTSIHIEKHEVEARDTKLGPEEITRDIPNVGEESLRELDETGIVRIGAKVDPDDILVGKIT' A
#
# COMPACT_ATOMS: atom_id res chain seq x y z
N MET A 1 23.96 -5.78 28.41
CA MET A 1 23.15 -6.27 27.27
C MET A 1 21.70 -6.27 27.72
N GLU A 2 20.98 -5.20 27.39
CA GLU A 2 19.53 -5.17 27.52
C GLU A 2 18.95 -6.25 26.61
N LYS A 3 18.25 -7.22 27.20
CA LYS A 3 17.47 -8.20 26.46
C LYS A 3 16.12 -7.53 26.20
N ASP A 4 15.55 -7.71 25.01
CA ASP A 4 14.25 -7.19 24.51
C ASP A 4 13.02 -7.61 25.37
N LYS A 5 13.11 -7.43 26.69
CA LYS A 5 12.17 -7.95 27.70
C LYS A 5 10.81 -7.28 27.63
N PHE A 6 10.75 -6.07 27.09
CA PHE A 6 9.54 -5.25 27.00
C PHE A 6 9.20 -4.88 25.55
N THR A 7 9.55 -5.74 24.60
CA THR A 7 9.22 -5.56 23.18
C THR A 7 7.97 -6.35 22.82
N SER A 8 7.03 -5.73 22.12
CA SER A 8 5.80 -6.35 21.60
C SER A 8 5.72 -6.22 20.08
N ILE A 9 4.92 -7.10 19.46
CA ILE A 9 4.57 -7.03 18.04
C ILE A 9 3.10 -6.66 17.93
N HIS A 10 2.79 -5.70 17.07
CA HIS A 10 1.44 -5.26 16.76
C HIS A 10 1.16 -5.55 15.28
N ILE A 11 -0.06 -5.97 14.98
CA ILE A 11 -0.52 -6.24 13.62
C ILE A 11 -1.77 -5.40 13.40
N GLU A 12 -1.78 -4.64 12.30
CA GLU A 12 -2.90 -3.82 11.87
C GLU A 12 -3.40 -4.29 10.51
N LYS A 13 -4.70 -4.08 10.26
CA LYS A 13 -5.35 -4.42 9.00
C LYS A 13 -5.88 -3.16 8.35
N HIS A 14 -5.43 -2.90 7.14
CA HIS A 14 -5.97 -1.86 6.27
C HIS A 14 -6.70 -2.54 5.10
N GLU A 15 -7.90 -2.09 4.80
CA GLU A 15 -8.72 -2.65 3.73
C GLU A 15 -9.17 -1.54 2.77
N VAL A 16 -9.14 -1.84 1.47
CA VAL A 16 -9.69 -0.99 0.42
C VAL A 16 -10.37 -1.87 -0.62
N GLU A 17 -11.38 -1.33 -1.30
CA GLU A 17 -12.04 -1.96 -2.42
C GLU A 17 -12.17 -0.98 -3.59
N ALA A 18 -12.12 -1.53 -4.80
CA ALA A 18 -12.44 -0.86 -6.05
C ALA A 18 -13.93 -1.11 -6.36
N ARG A 19 -14.66 -0.04 -6.66
CA ARG A 19 -16.11 -0.08 -6.89
C ARG A 19 -16.48 0.49 -8.26
N ASP A 20 -17.60 0.00 -8.80
CA ASP A 20 -18.26 0.65 -9.92
C ASP A 20 -18.91 1.97 -9.48
N THR A 21 -18.53 3.06 -10.13
CA THR A 21 -19.14 4.38 -9.90
C THR A 21 -19.93 4.82 -11.14
N LYS A 22 -20.70 5.91 -11.01
CA LYS A 22 -21.41 6.50 -12.15
C LYS A 22 -20.48 7.09 -13.21
N LEU A 23 -19.25 7.42 -12.84
CA LEU A 23 -18.26 8.03 -13.73
C LEU A 23 -17.33 6.99 -14.39
N GLY A 24 -17.34 5.76 -13.87
CA GLY A 24 -16.49 4.66 -14.32
C GLY A 24 -16.17 3.69 -13.17
N PRO A 25 -15.65 2.50 -13.48
CA PRO A 25 -15.11 1.60 -12.48
C PRO A 25 -13.83 2.20 -11.88
N GLU A 26 -13.65 2.09 -10.56
CA GLU A 26 -12.33 2.23 -9.94
C GLU A 26 -11.45 1.03 -10.33
N GLU A 27 -10.15 1.25 -10.46
CA GLU A 27 -9.20 0.19 -10.83
C GLU A 27 -8.04 0.12 -9.83
N ILE A 28 -7.60 -1.11 -9.52
CA ILE A 28 -6.38 -1.36 -8.76
C ILE A 28 -5.23 -1.51 -9.74
N THR A 29 -4.22 -0.65 -9.64
CA THR A 29 -3.10 -0.60 -10.58
C THR A 29 -1.89 0.11 -9.98
N ARG A 30 -0.69 -0.22 -10.49
CA ARG A 30 0.54 0.52 -10.21
C ARG A 30 0.65 1.82 -11.02
N ASP A 31 -0.15 1.98 -12.07
CA ASP A 31 -0.16 3.18 -12.92
C ASP A 31 -0.98 4.30 -12.26
N ILE A 32 -0.34 5.03 -11.34
CA ILE A 32 -0.98 6.09 -10.56
C ILE A 32 -0.52 7.47 -11.08
N PRO A 33 -1.44 8.29 -11.62
CA PRO A 33 -1.08 9.59 -12.18
C PRO A 33 -0.58 10.55 -11.09
N ASN A 34 0.40 11.39 -11.44
CA ASN A 34 1.02 12.39 -10.56
C ASN A 34 1.79 11.82 -9.34
N VAL A 35 2.07 10.52 -9.31
CA VAL A 35 2.89 9.88 -8.28
C VAL A 35 4.27 9.56 -8.84
N GLY A 36 5.33 9.85 -8.08
CA GLY A 36 6.70 9.56 -8.47
C GLY A 36 7.07 8.08 -8.30
N GLU A 37 8.06 7.61 -9.07
CA GLU A 37 8.50 6.21 -9.02
C GLU A 37 8.96 5.76 -7.62
N GLU A 38 9.49 6.68 -6.82
CA GLU A 38 9.92 6.40 -5.45
C GLU A 38 8.77 5.88 -4.58
N SER A 39 7.58 6.49 -4.67
CA SER A 39 6.40 6.08 -3.92
C SER A 39 5.80 4.76 -4.44
N LEU A 40 6.10 4.40 -5.69
CA LEU A 40 5.64 3.17 -6.34
C LEU A 40 6.66 2.03 -6.26
N ARG A 41 7.80 2.23 -5.59
CA ARG A 41 8.94 1.28 -5.58
C ARG A 41 8.60 -0.07 -4.95
N GLU A 42 7.67 -0.08 -3.99
CA GLU A 42 7.26 -1.28 -3.26
C GLU A 42 5.99 -1.94 -3.83
N LEU A 43 5.32 -1.31 -4.80
CA LEU A 43 4.16 -1.88 -5.47
C LEU A 43 4.59 -2.89 -6.53
N ASP A 44 3.92 -4.04 -6.54
CA ASP A 44 4.05 -5.02 -7.60
C ASP A 44 3.30 -4.58 -8.88
N GLU A 45 3.37 -5.42 -9.91
CA GLU A 45 2.72 -5.16 -11.21
C GLU A 45 1.19 -5.00 -11.13
N THR A 46 0.56 -5.48 -10.05
CA THR A 46 -0.89 -5.36 -9.83
C THR A 46 -1.26 -4.12 -9.03
N GLY A 47 -0.29 -3.35 -8.55
CA GLY A 47 -0.53 -2.17 -7.72
C GLY A 47 -0.69 -2.48 -6.23
N ILE A 48 -0.21 -3.64 -5.77
CA ILE A 48 -0.27 -4.06 -4.36
C ILE A 48 1.15 -4.05 -3.77
N VAL A 49 1.29 -3.57 -2.54
CA VAL A 49 2.59 -3.61 -1.84
C VAL A 49 3.08 -5.06 -1.69
N ARG A 50 4.34 -5.30 -2.04
CA ARG A 50 4.95 -6.64 -1.91
C ARG A 50 5.08 -7.07 -0.44
N ILE A 51 4.94 -8.37 -0.20
CA ILE A 51 5.17 -8.96 1.12
C ILE A 51 6.64 -8.74 1.54
N GLY A 52 6.85 -8.29 2.78
CA GLY A 52 8.17 -7.99 3.33
C GLY A 52 8.74 -6.62 2.92
N ALA A 53 7.94 -5.76 2.29
CA ALA A 53 8.26 -4.35 2.16
C ALA A 53 8.29 -3.68 3.55
N LYS A 54 9.25 -2.78 3.74
CA LYS A 54 9.20 -1.85 4.87
C LYS A 54 8.46 -0.61 4.40
N VAL A 55 7.44 -0.22 5.15
CA VAL A 55 6.61 0.95 4.86
C VAL A 55 6.66 1.92 6.02
N ASP A 56 6.63 3.20 5.69
CA ASP A 56 6.53 4.32 6.61
C ASP A 56 5.16 5.02 6.38
N PRO A 57 4.76 5.96 7.26
CA PRO A 57 3.57 6.77 7.00
C PRO A 57 3.62 7.42 5.61
N ASP A 58 2.46 7.51 4.98
CA ASP A 58 2.25 8.04 3.62
C ASP A 58 2.72 7.14 2.46
N ASP A 59 3.30 5.97 2.72
CA ASP A 59 3.57 4.98 1.68
C ASP A 59 2.27 4.39 1.10
N ILE A 60 2.28 4.11 -0.20
CA ILE A 60 1.12 3.53 -0.91
C ILE A 60 1.12 2.02 -0.70
N LEU A 61 0.08 1.51 -0.02
CA LEU A 61 -0.12 0.07 0.17
C LEU A 61 -0.88 -0.58 -0.99
N VAL A 62 -1.83 0.15 -1.58
CA VAL A 62 -2.65 -0.28 -2.72
C VAL A 62 -2.89 0.92 -3.62
N GLY A 63 -2.50 0.81 -4.90
CA GLY A 63 -2.78 1.82 -5.91
C GLY A 63 -4.22 1.70 -6.41
N LYS A 64 -5.07 2.69 -6.10
CA LYS A 64 -6.43 2.77 -6.61
C LYS A 64 -6.65 4.07 -7.38
N ILE A 65 -7.17 3.97 -8.59
CA ILE A 65 -7.54 5.11 -9.43
C ILE A 65 -9.07 5.18 -9.61
N THR A 66 -9.58 6.37 -9.96
CA THR A 66 -11.02 6.70 -10.10
C THR A 66 -11.27 7.51 -11.36
#